data_AF-A0A3R8QIQ1-F1
#
_entry.id   AF-A0A3R8QIQ1-F1
#
_cell.length_a   1.000
_cell.length_b   1.000
_cell.length_c   1.000
_cell.angle_alpha   90.00
_cell.angle_beta   90.00
_cell.angle_gamma   90.00
#
_symmetry.space_group_name_H-M   'P 1'
#
loop_
_entity.id
_entity.type
_entity.pdbx_description
1 polymer ?
#
loop_
_entity_poly.entity_id
_entity_poly.type
_entity_poly.pdbx_seq_one_letter_code
_entity_poly.pdbx_strand_id
1 'polypeptide(L)'
;MSHPLQTSSTADAPTTGGRRHRAGAFDIRNVIATLLAIYGVVLVVCSAVLNPGVNPETGVAKSSADNLWTGVAMIVVAAVFVLWTRLRPIVVDDAAVAAAETPREGGDHR
;
A
#
# COMPACT_ATOMS: atom_id res chain seq x y z
N MET A 1 44.67 22.21 -50.74
CA MET A 1 44.61 21.16 -49.72
C MET A 1 43.42 21.46 -48.83
N SER A 2 42.26 20.87 -49.17
CA SER A 2 40.98 21.11 -48.47
C SER A 2 40.87 20.11 -47.32
N HIS A 3 40.84 20.59 -46.08
CA HIS A 3 40.57 19.76 -44.92
C HIS A 3 39.10 19.31 -44.92
N PRO A 4 38.80 17.99 -44.79
CA PRO A 4 37.43 17.52 -44.62
C PRO A 4 36.94 17.76 -43.18
N LEU A 5 35.79 18.45 -43.08
CA LEU A 5 34.94 18.52 -41.88
C LEU A 5 34.31 17.13 -41.64
N GLN A 6 34.79 16.39 -40.64
CA GLN A 6 34.09 15.23 -40.06
C GLN A 6 33.46 15.71 -38.74
N THR A 7 32.26 16.29 -38.77
CA THR A 7 30.95 15.64 -38.61
C THR A 7 30.88 14.59 -37.49
N SER A 8 30.02 14.90 -36.52
CA SER A 8 29.25 13.98 -35.67
C SER A 8 29.98 13.37 -34.47
N SER A 9 30.21 14.19 -33.44
CA SER A 9 30.28 13.67 -32.06
C SER A 9 28.93 13.02 -31.76
N THR A 10 28.91 11.69 -31.74
CA THR A 10 27.78 10.86 -31.33
C THR A 10 27.27 11.34 -29.98
N ALA A 11 26.08 11.97 -29.99
CA ALA A 11 25.34 12.25 -28.77
C ALA A 11 24.91 10.90 -28.19
N ASP A 12 25.58 10.49 -27.13
CA ASP A 12 25.11 9.40 -26.28
C ASP A 12 23.83 9.89 -25.59
N ALA A 13 22.69 9.51 -26.15
CA ALA A 13 21.39 9.85 -25.61
C ALA A 13 21.20 9.08 -24.30
N PRO A 14 20.95 9.73 -23.16
CA PRO A 14 20.69 9.01 -21.92
C PRO A 14 19.41 8.21 -22.11
N THR A 15 19.52 6.88 -22.16
CA THR A 15 18.38 5.98 -21.99
C THR A 15 17.88 6.12 -20.56
N THR A 16 17.06 7.14 -20.31
CA THR A 16 16.32 7.33 -19.06
C THR A 16 15.23 6.26 -19.01
N GLY A 17 15.61 5.03 -18.71
CA GLY A 17 14.69 3.98 -18.33
C GLY A 17 14.03 4.40 -17.03
N GLY A 18 12.80 4.92 -17.11
CA GLY A 18 11.97 5.23 -15.96
C GLY A 18 11.90 3.99 -15.07
N ARG A 19 12.52 4.06 -13.89
CA ARG A 19 12.41 3.01 -12.88
C ARG A 19 10.95 2.94 -12.47
N ARG A 20 10.20 1.95 -12.99
CA ARG A 20 8.86 1.60 -12.51
C ARG A 20 8.97 1.25 -11.03
N HIS A 21 8.69 2.20 -10.16
CA HIS A 21 8.67 1.95 -8.74
C HIS A 21 7.25 1.54 -8.36
N ARG A 22 7.09 0.32 -7.88
CA ARG A 22 5.83 -0.08 -7.27
C ARG A 22 5.70 0.80 -6.03
N ALA A 23 4.65 1.62 -5.89
CA ALA A 23 4.30 2.28 -4.61
C ALA A 23 3.91 1.28 -3.50
N GLY A 24 4.37 0.04 -3.62
CA GLY A 24 3.68 -1.16 -3.22
C GLY A 24 3.81 -1.52 -1.75
N ALA A 25 4.52 -0.72 -0.95
CA ALA A 25 4.62 -0.92 0.49
C ALA A 25 3.51 -0.18 1.27
N PHE A 26 3.06 0.98 0.78
CA PHE A 26 2.07 1.84 1.44
C PHE A 26 0.75 1.96 0.65
N ASP A 27 0.23 0.84 0.14
CA ASP A 27 -1.16 0.77 -0.35
C ASP A 27 -2.11 0.68 0.86
N ILE A 28 -3.13 1.54 0.92
CA ILE A 28 -4.14 1.54 1.99
C ILE A 28 -4.79 0.16 2.18
N ARG A 29 -4.94 -0.64 1.12
CA ARG A 29 -5.49 -2.00 1.22
C ARG A 29 -4.59 -2.92 2.02
N ASN A 30 -3.27 -2.78 1.88
CA ASN A 30 -2.29 -3.58 2.62
C ASN A 30 -2.23 -3.15 4.09
N VAL A 31 -2.37 -1.85 4.37
CA VAL A 31 -2.48 -1.31 5.73
C VAL A 31 -3.74 -1.85 6.42
N ILE A 32 -4.91 -1.73 5.78
CA ILE A 32 -6.19 -2.25 6.31
C ILE A 32 -6.09 -3.75 6.53
N ALA A 33 -5.58 -4.52 5.57
CA ALA A 33 -5.44 -5.97 5.70
C ALA A 33 -4.55 -6.36 6.88
N THR A 34 -3.41 -5.68 7.06
CA THR A 34 -2.48 -5.96 8.14
C THR A 34 -3.09 -5.63 9.50
N LEU A 35 -3.74 -4.47 9.63
CA LEU A 35 -4.41 -4.08 10.87
C LEU A 35 -5.52 -5.06 11.25
N LEU A 36 -6.38 -5.43 10.29
CA LEU A 36 -7.45 -6.41 10.51
C LEU A 36 -6.90 -7.79 10.88
N ALA A 37 -5.82 -8.24 10.21
CA ALA A 37 -5.19 -9.51 10.52
C ALA A 37 -4.61 -9.54 11.94
N ILE A 38 -3.89 -8.48 12.34
CA ILE A 38 -3.32 -8.38 13.69
C ILE A 38 -4.45 -8.37 14.73
N TYR A 39 -5.47 -7.53 14.54
CA TYR A 39 -6.61 -7.48 15.46
C TYR A 39 -7.36 -8.82 15.52
N GLY A 40 -7.60 -9.45 14.38
CA GLY A 40 -8.26 -10.75 14.31
C GLY A 40 -7.49 -11.84 15.06
N VAL A 41 -6.17 -11.89 14.88
CA VAL A 41 -5.29 -12.81 15.62
C VAL A 41 -5.35 -12.53 17.12
N VAL A 42 -5.28 -11.26 17.53
CA VAL A 42 -5.42 -10.87 18.95
C VAL A 42 -6.75 -11.36 19.51
N LEU A 43 -7.87 -11.19 18.80
CA LEU A 43 -9.17 -11.66 19.27
C LEU A 43 -9.28 -13.19 19.37
N VAL A 44 -8.68 -13.92 18.42
CA VAL A 44 -8.60 -15.39 18.50
C VAL A 44 -7.79 -15.82 19.72
N VAL A 45 -6.65 -15.18 19.98
CA VAL A 45 -5.85 -15.44 21.18
C VAL A 45 -6.66 -15.11 22.43
N CYS A 46 -7.31 -13.94 22.49
CA CYS A 46 -8.18 -13.58 23.61
C CYS A 46 -9.29 -14.60 23.85
N SER A 47 -9.93 -15.12 22.79
CA SER A 47 -10.92 -16.17 22.95
C SER A 47 -10.35 -17.46 23.56
N ALA A 48 -9.09 -17.77 23.31
CA ALA A 48 -8.46 -19.01 23.76
C ALA A 48 -7.85 -18.91 25.17
N VAL A 49 -7.28 -17.74 25.54
CA VAL A 49 -6.50 -17.59 26.77
C VAL A 49 -7.10 -16.65 27.81
N LEU A 50 -8.00 -15.74 27.42
CA LEU A 50 -8.56 -14.73 28.32
C LEU A 50 -9.98 -15.10 28.77
N ASN A 51 -10.28 -14.81 30.04
CA ASN A 51 -11.64 -14.90 30.56
C ASN A 51 -12.43 -13.67 30.06
N PRO A 52 -13.57 -13.85 29.36
CA PRO A 52 -14.37 -12.77 28.79
C PRO A 52 -15.07 -11.91 29.87
N GLY A 53 -15.10 -12.36 31.13
CA GLY A 53 -15.66 -11.64 32.26
C GLY A 53 -17.19 -11.63 32.27
N VAL A 54 -17.75 -10.63 32.94
CA VAL A 54 -19.20 -10.44 33.08
C VAL A 54 -19.60 -9.09 32.51
N ASN A 55 -20.83 -8.98 32.02
CA ASN A 55 -21.40 -7.70 31.63
C ASN A 55 -21.63 -6.84 32.88
N PRO A 56 -21.10 -5.61 32.94
CA PRO A 56 -21.23 -4.77 34.13
C PRO A 56 -22.67 -4.30 34.38
N GLU A 57 -23.50 -4.25 33.34
CA GLU A 57 -24.89 -3.78 33.46
C GLU A 57 -25.88 -4.90 33.84
N THR A 58 -25.65 -6.11 33.35
CA THR A 58 -26.58 -7.24 33.54
C THR A 58 -26.07 -8.30 34.52
N GLY A 59 -24.76 -8.28 34.84
CA GLY A 59 -24.10 -9.30 35.66
C GLY A 59 -23.92 -10.65 34.96
N VAL A 60 -24.34 -10.79 33.71
CA VAL A 60 -24.31 -12.06 32.97
C VAL A 60 -22.91 -12.32 32.43
N ALA A 61 -22.45 -13.57 32.50
CA ALA A 61 -21.18 -14.00 31.93
C ALA A 61 -21.14 -13.75 30.41
N LYS A 62 -20.05 -13.16 29.94
CA LYS A 62 -19.80 -12.97 28.51
C LYS A 62 -19.29 -14.27 27.90
N SER A 63 -19.56 -14.49 26.61
CA SER A 63 -19.07 -15.67 25.91
C SER A 63 -17.73 -15.39 25.26
N SER A 64 -16.74 -16.27 25.44
CA SER A 64 -15.48 -16.19 24.70
C SER A 64 -15.70 -16.35 23.19
N ALA A 65 -16.78 -17.04 22.80
CA ALA A 65 -17.13 -17.25 21.40
C ALA A 65 -17.37 -15.94 20.64
N ASP A 66 -17.75 -14.86 21.32
CA ASP A 66 -17.97 -13.54 20.71
C ASP A 66 -16.66 -12.98 20.12
N ASN A 67 -15.56 -13.11 20.87
CA ASN A 67 -14.22 -12.76 20.40
C ASN A 67 -13.77 -13.68 19.26
N LEU A 68 -14.08 -14.98 19.35
CA LEU A 68 -13.70 -15.94 18.31
C LEU A 68 -14.37 -15.62 16.97
N TRP A 69 -15.70 -15.46 16.97
CA TRP A 69 -16.45 -15.17 15.75
C TRP A 69 -16.01 -13.84 15.12
N THR A 70 -15.82 -12.82 15.95
CA THR A 70 -15.34 -11.51 15.49
C THR A 70 -13.93 -11.60 14.92
N GLY A 71 -13.02 -12.30 15.61
CA GLY A 71 -11.64 -12.51 15.15
C GLY A 71 -11.57 -13.28 13.84
N VAL A 72 -12.34 -14.36 13.70
CA VAL A 72 -12.43 -15.16 12.47
C VAL A 72 -12.97 -14.31 11.32
N ALA A 73 -14.05 -13.54 11.54
CA ALA A 73 -14.59 -12.65 10.52
C ALA A 73 -13.55 -11.62 10.05
N MET A 74 -12.80 -11.01 10.97
CA MET A 74 -11.73 -10.06 10.62
C MET A 74 -10.62 -10.72 9.80
N ILE A 75 -10.21 -11.95 10.13
CA ILE A 75 -9.19 -12.69 9.39
C ILE A 75 -9.67 -13.00 7.97
N VAL A 76 -10.93 -13.41 7.81
CA VAL A 76 -11.52 -13.66 6.48
C VAL A 76 -11.53 -12.38 5.64
N VAL A 77 -11.95 -11.25 6.20
CA VAL A 77 -11.92 -9.96 5.50
C VAL A 77 -10.48 -9.57 5.13
N ALA A 78 -9.52 -9.72 6.04
CA ALA A 78 -8.11 -9.46 5.75
C ALA A 78 -7.60 -10.32 4.58
N ALA A 79 -7.96 -11.61 4.54
CA ALA A 79 -7.61 -12.50 3.43
C ALA A 79 -8.21 -12.04 2.09
N VAL A 80 -9.45 -11.55 2.09
CA VAL A 80 -10.09 -10.96 0.90
C VAL A 80 -9.32 -9.72 0.42
N PHE A 81 -8.91 -8.82 1.32
CA PHE A 81 -8.12 -7.65 0.95
C PHE A 81 -6.75 -8.03 0.39
N VAL A 82 -6.06 -8.99 1.02
CA VAL A 82 -4.78 -9.49 0.50
C VAL A 82 -4.97 -10.08 -0.90
N LEU A 83 -5.99 -10.92 -1.10
CA LEU A 83 -6.29 -11.49 -2.41
C LEU A 83 -6.58 -10.39 -3.45
N TRP A 84 -7.35 -9.37 -3.08
CA TRP A 84 -7.63 -8.23 -3.95
C TRP A 84 -6.35 -7.48 -4.35
N THR A 85 -5.42 -7.24 -3.41
CA THR A 85 -4.13 -6.58 -3.75
C THR A 85 -3.30 -7.37 -4.75
N ARG A 86 -3.39 -8.71 -4.69
CA ARG A 86 -2.72 -9.61 -5.64
C ARG A 86 -3.39 -9.57 -7.01
N LEU A 87 -4.72 -9.52 -7.05
CA LEU A 87 -5.51 -9.45 -8.29
C LEU A 87 -5.44 -8.08 -8.97
N ARG A 88 -5.35 -6.98 -8.21
CA ARG A 88 -5.30 -5.60 -8.74
C ARG A 88 -4.14 -4.79 -8.14
N PRO A 89 -2.90 -5.04 -8.59
CA PRO A 89 -1.73 -4.29 -8.14
C PRO A 89 -1.81 -2.81 -8.55
N ILE A 90 -1.60 -1.89 -7.61
CA ILE A 90 -1.41 -0.47 -7.93
C ILE A 90 0.05 -0.25 -8.33
N VAL A 91 0.27 0.37 -9.49
CA VAL A 91 1.58 0.82 -9.95
C VAL A 91 1.53 2.34 -9.99
N VAL A 92 2.45 2.99 -9.30
CA VAL A 92 2.64 4.44 -9.38
C VAL A 92 3.77 4.69 -10.36
N ASP A 93 3.59 5.69 -11.22
CA ASP A 93 4.60 6.10 -12.17
C ASP A 93 5.26 7.39 -11.66
N ASP A 94 6.43 7.25 -11.03
CA ASP A 94 7.17 8.37 -10.45
C ASP A 94 7.61 9.39 -11.53
N ALA A 95 7.79 8.95 -12.78
CA ALA A 95 8.18 9.84 -13.88
C ALA A 95 7.03 10.78 -14.30
N ALA A 96 5.79 10.30 -14.19
CA ALA A 96 4.60 11.11 -14.46
C ALA A 96 4.35 12.17 -13.37
N VAL A 97 4.70 11.86 -12.12
CA VAL A 97 4.59 12.81 -10.99
C VAL A 97 5.65 13.91 -11.10
N ALA A 98 6.91 13.55 -11.40
CA ALA A 98 7.99 14.52 -11.57
C ALA A 98 7.79 15.48 -12.76
N ALA A 99 7.20 15.01 -13.86
CA ALA A 99 6.84 15.85 -15.00
C ALA A 99 5.66 16.81 -14.72
N ALA A 100 4.85 16.54 -13.69
CA ALA A 100 3.78 17.44 -13.27
C ALA A 100 4.26 18.53 -12.29
N GLU A 101 5.39 18.30 -11.62
CA GLU A 101 6.04 19.25 -10.70
C GLU A 101 7.02 20.21 -11.40
N THR A 102 7.32 20.04 -12.69
CA THR A 102 8.03 21.08 -13.44
C THR A 102 7.24 22.38 -13.34
N PRO A 103 7.79 23.43 -12.72
CA PRO A 103 7.07 24.66 -12.47
C PRO A 103 6.51 25.23 -13.77
N ARG A 104 5.34 25.85 -13.69
CA ARG A 104 4.92 26.90 -14.63
C ARG A 104 5.82 28.14 -14.47
N GLU A 105 7.14 27.96 -14.49
CA GLU A 105 8.12 29.03 -14.67
C GLU A 105 8.14 29.36 -16.16
N GLY A 106 7.48 30.44 -16.53
CA GLY A 106 7.44 30.89 -17.92
C GLY A 106 6.22 31.72 -18.30
N GLY A 107 5.49 32.27 -17.34
CA GLY A 107 4.55 33.38 -17.57
C GLY A 107 5.18 34.69 -17.10
N ASP A 108 6.18 35.16 -17.84
CA ASP A 108 6.65 36.55 -17.83
C ASP A 108 5.45 37.49 -17.99
N HIS A 109 5.32 38.51 -17.14
CA HIS A 109 4.90 39.84 -17.57
C HIS A 109 5.59 40.89 -16.71
N ARG A 110 6.70 41.39 -17.24
CA ARG A 110 7.10 42.80 -17.18
C ARG A 110 5.96 43.78 -17.45
#